data_AF-A0A5P9BAX1-F1
#
_entry.id   AF-A0A5P9BAX1-F1
#
_cell.length_a   1.000
_cell.length_b   1.000
_cell.length_c   1.000
_cell.angle_alpha   90.00
_cell.angle_beta   90.00
_cell.angle_gamma   90.00
#
_symmetry.space_group_name_H-M   'P 1'
#
loop_
_entity.id
_entity.type
_entity.pdbx_description
1 polymer ?
#
loop_
_entity_poly.entity_id
_entity_poly.type
_entity_poly.pdbx_seq_one_letter_code
_entity_poly.pdbx_strand_id
1 'polypeptide(L)'
;MAKIDPVKELTKHPGLWRVNGYSHLELSHKVPKIHVWLSQINEQYLHSPLDPRATIGIPFGITVNLNKTSDLLVGSCWRGGIKGGGRRVSTLPLIEKHFTVDTTKIQFFKLGNEVSLSGEEFSTILPTTVIDFEQLYDSKNQIGHSLYAVVPVLNDPRAQYLVISCNELYRAYLGVSSRFMNAIIIGDIGRYFEWRPPFLKVNQKLSKVEQFVIHRGYTSKEVCKSLYLPSNYIKSTTRYNANNTEALKLPYVVKSGFPFDGRTNLTVSGKLFTNVSRGAKRVPFVFAANLLRCTKEYDQKVQILSDTYSKSQAPWKRDVGSDFQSSDVLLDEHSEEVDTPPTASGRKISMLRPTNTFDAMNHLDIEHTHTGDSINPVYENDIGSEIGSYSYQDITPDPENDEHVLQGGQFDSHVYEVDRTLANFISMIIALRALVLARKWEVTTRSCSGALIVEQDEIITAFSKDKNARRTWHIIENEGRERMRQIVWVEIALNEEQFIYLAEMELKGSEKSRSTLLMIKQEFAYMEEGDFSTFLELTKIRNGWPRVSQDWKSKGIKEAARDYFDSFEHAGISHTGVNKKQPEAWAKEIEIKISELLGLPPLEEVN
;
A
#
# COMPACT_ATOMS: atom_id res chain seq x y z
N MET A 1 -12.47 6.11 -3.37
CA MET A 1 -11.09 6.23 -2.85
C MET A 1 -11.02 5.04 -1.91
N ALA A 2 -9.97 4.21 -1.92
CA ALA A 2 -9.87 3.19 -0.87
C ALA A 2 -9.77 3.95 0.44
N LYS A 3 -10.90 4.13 1.13
CA LYS A 3 -10.97 4.95 2.33
C LYS A 3 -10.13 4.21 3.36
N ILE A 4 -9.10 4.86 3.85
CA ILE A 4 -8.37 4.35 5.00
C ILE A 4 -9.30 4.55 6.18
N ASP A 5 -9.81 3.45 6.74
CA ASP A 5 -10.70 3.61 7.89
C ASP A 5 -9.88 4.21 9.04
N PRO A 6 -10.46 5.19 9.76
CA PRO A 6 -9.82 5.74 10.93
C PRO A 6 -9.48 4.66 11.97
N VAL A 7 -8.39 4.87 12.70
CA VAL A 7 -8.01 3.99 13.81
C VAL A 7 -8.71 4.48 15.07
N LYS A 8 -9.80 3.80 15.47
CA LYS A 8 -10.66 4.22 16.59
C LYS A 8 -9.88 4.34 17.91
N GLU A 9 -8.91 3.45 18.11
CA GLU A 9 -8.04 3.43 19.29
C GLU A 9 -7.27 4.75 19.44
N LEU A 10 -6.84 5.38 18.34
CA LEU A 10 -6.11 6.65 18.36
C LEU A 10 -6.95 7.84 18.80
N THR A 11 -8.28 7.74 18.89
CA THR A 11 -9.10 8.82 19.46
C THR A 11 -8.72 9.12 20.91
N LYS A 12 -8.23 8.13 21.67
CA LYS A 12 -7.81 8.29 23.07
C LYS A 12 -6.38 8.82 23.22
N HIS A 13 -5.64 8.95 22.12
CA HIS A 13 -4.22 9.27 22.11
C HIS A 13 -3.97 10.52 21.25
N PRO A 14 -4.11 11.74 21.80
CA PRO A 14 -3.84 12.96 21.05
C PRO A 14 -2.37 13.04 20.61
N GLY A 15 -2.12 13.69 19.47
CA GLY A 15 -0.78 13.89 18.91
C GLY A 15 -0.52 13.07 17.65
N LEU A 16 0.74 13.08 17.21
CA LEU A 16 1.19 12.44 15.98
C LEU A 16 1.90 11.13 16.30
N TRP A 17 1.45 10.03 15.69
CA TRP A 17 1.87 8.67 16.00
C TRP A 17 2.43 7.97 14.77
N ARG A 18 3.68 7.53 14.83
CA ARG A 18 4.34 6.73 13.81
C ARG A 18 4.18 5.25 14.10
N VAL A 19 3.83 4.46 13.09
CA VAL A 19 3.88 2.99 13.19
C VAL A 19 5.33 2.51 13.17
N ASN A 20 5.77 1.83 14.23
CA ASN A 20 7.12 1.27 14.33
C ASN A 20 7.23 -0.13 13.73
N GLY A 21 6.16 -0.91 13.83
CA GLY A 21 6.10 -2.28 13.34
C GLY A 21 5.06 -3.10 14.06
N TYR A 22 5.13 -4.42 13.86
CA TYR A 22 4.13 -5.36 14.32
C TYR A 22 4.80 -6.42 15.18
N SER A 23 4.18 -6.84 16.28
CA SER A 23 4.69 -7.92 17.12
C SER A 23 3.97 -9.25 16.89
N HIS A 24 3.05 -9.61 17.78
CA HIS A 24 2.43 -10.93 17.82
C HIS A 24 1.04 -10.95 17.19
N LEU A 25 0.60 -12.15 16.84
CA LEU A 25 -0.73 -12.48 16.34
C LEU A 25 -1.60 -13.04 17.47
N GLU A 26 -2.85 -12.60 17.52
CA GLU A 26 -3.90 -13.22 18.33
C GLU A 26 -4.76 -14.11 17.43
N LEU A 27 -4.73 -15.42 17.70
CA LEU A 27 -5.42 -16.44 16.92
C LEU A 27 -6.69 -16.98 17.61
N SER A 28 -7.01 -16.47 18.81
CA SER A 28 -8.18 -16.87 19.61
C SER A 28 -9.52 -16.42 19.02
N HIS A 29 -9.49 -15.52 18.04
CA HIS A 29 -10.66 -14.96 17.39
C HIS A 29 -10.92 -15.62 16.03
N LYS A 30 -12.18 -15.58 15.55
CA LYS A 30 -12.56 -16.04 14.20
C LYS A 30 -11.74 -15.35 13.09
N VAL A 31 -11.26 -14.14 13.35
CA VAL A 31 -10.40 -13.33 12.47
C VAL A 31 -9.08 -13.08 13.19
N PRO A 32 -7.92 -13.43 12.60
CA PRO A 32 -6.62 -13.15 13.20
C PRO A 32 -6.44 -11.65 13.43
N LYS A 33 -5.97 -11.29 14.63
CA LYS A 33 -5.57 -9.92 14.95
C LYS A 33 -4.06 -9.82 15.09
N ILE A 34 -3.53 -8.61 14.91
CA ILE A 34 -2.12 -8.31 15.02
C ILE A 34 -1.91 -7.11 15.93
N HIS A 35 -0.86 -7.18 16.73
CA HIS A 35 -0.45 -6.09 17.59
C HIS A 35 0.50 -5.14 16.85
N VAL A 36 0.13 -3.86 16.77
CA VAL A 36 0.85 -2.78 16.09
C VAL A 36 1.44 -1.84 17.14
N TRP A 37 2.74 -1.56 17.05
CA TRP A 37 3.43 -0.64 17.95
C TRP A 37 3.55 0.74 17.32
N LEU A 38 3.23 1.77 18.10
CA LEU A 38 3.32 3.17 17.70
C LEU A 38 4.21 3.96 18.65
N SER A 39 4.97 4.90 18.10
CA SER A 39 5.69 5.93 18.85
C SER A 39 5.09 7.29 18.54
N GLN A 40 4.96 8.13 19.56
CA GLN A 40 4.64 9.54 19.31
C GLN A 40 5.85 10.21 18.66
N ILE A 41 5.62 11.12 17.71
CA ILE A 41 6.68 11.87 17.05
C ILE A 41 6.38 13.38 17.02
N ASN A 42 7.43 14.19 16.88
CA ASN A 42 7.31 15.64 16.66
C ASN A 42 7.00 15.93 15.18
N GLU A 43 6.16 16.95 14.92
CA GLU A 43 5.71 17.35 13.57
C GLU A 43 6.86 17.75 12.65
N GLN A 44 7.94 18.33 13.19
CA GLN A 44 9.14 18.70 12.40
C GLN A 44 9.79 17.50 11.68
N TYR A 45 9.54 16.27 12.13
CA TYR A 45 10.07 15.04 11.52
C TYR A 45 9.05 14.34 10.61
N LEU A 46 7.96 14.98 10.20
CA LEU A 46 6.97 14.39 9.27
C LEU A 46 7.57 13.97 7.93
N HIS A 47 8.61 14.67 7.47
CA HIS A 47 9.35 14.35 6.24
C HIS A 47 10.41 13.24 6.45
N SER A 48 10.85 13.03 7.70
CA SER A 48 11.86 12.03 8.09
C SER A 48 11.41 11.19 9.30
N PRO A 49 10.26 10.50 9.25
CA PRO A 49 9.65 9.92 10.44
C PRO A 49 10.46 8.76 11.03
N LEU A 50 11.37 8.15 10.26
CA LEU A 50 12.30 7.12 10.75
C LEU A 50 13.55 7.70 11.43
N ASP A 51 13.67 9.02 11.62
CA ASP A 51 14.76 9.55 12.46
C ASP A 51 14.52 9.13 13.93
N PRO A 52 15.50 8.53 14.63
CA PRO A 52 15.36 8.23 16.06
C PRO A 52 15.04 9.48 16.90
N ARG A 53 15.54 10.65 16.49
CA ARG A 53 15.28 11.94 17.14
C ARG A 53 13.83 12.40 16.98
N ALA A 54 13.06 11.78 16.09
CA ALA A 54 11.65 12.07 15.90
C ALA A 54 10.80 11.60 17.08
N THR A 55 11.20 10.51 17.74
CA THR A 55 10.41 9.86 18.78
C THR A 55 10.34 10.72 20.05
N ILE A 56 9.13 10.90 20.57
CA ILE A 56 8.86 11.52 21.86
C ILE A 56 7.97 10.61 22.70
N GLY A 57 8.04 10.75 24.03
CA GLY A 57 7.18 10.02 24.95
C GLY A 57 7.41 8.50 24.97
N ILE A 58 6.40 7.77 25.43
CA ILE A 58 6.43 6.31 25.60
C ILE A 58 5.64 5.68 24.46
N PRO A 59 6.20 4.67 23.77
CA PRO A 59 5.47 3.96 22.73
C PRO A 59 4.34 3.11 23.32
N PHE A 60 3.30 2.87 22.52
CA PHE A 60 2.21 1.99 22.93
C PHE A 60 1.74 1.07 21.81
N GLY A 61 0.95 0.08 22.20
CA GLY A 61 0.44 -0.97 21.34
C GLY A 61 -1.05 -0.86 21.10
N ILE A 62 -1.49 -1.14 19.88
CA ILE A 62 -2.90 -1.38 19.54
C ILE A 62 -3.07 -2.75 18.91
N THR A 63 -4.18 -3.42 19.20
CA THR A 63 -4.56 -4.67 18.54
C THR A 63 -5.60 -4.39 17.47
N VAL A 64 -5.28 -4.71 16.22
CA VAL A 64 -6.16 -4.49 15.07
C VAL A 64 -6.35 -5.79 14.27
N ASN A 65 -7.37 -5.84 13.43
CA ASN A 65 -7.51 -6.95 12.50
C ASN A 65 -6.29 -7.04 11.57
N LEU A 66 -5.86 -8.25 11.22
CA LEU A 66 -4.66 -8.47 10.42
C LEU A 66 -4.66 -7.71 9.07
N ASN A 67 -5.83 -7.53 8.47
CA ASN A 67 -5.97 -6.79 7.22
C ASN A 67 -5.58 -5.31 7.34
N LYS A 68 -5.63 -4.70 8.54
CA LYS A 68 -5.21 -3.31 8.77
C LYS A 68 -3.71 -3.07 8.58
N THR A 69 -2.93 -4.13 8.41
CA THR A 69 -1.52 -4.01 7.99
C THR A 69 -1.36 -3.38 6.60
N SER A 70 -2.39 -3.37 5.75
CA SER A 70 -2.38 -2.62 4.48
C SER A 70 -2.37 -1.10 4.68
N ASP A 71 -2.97 -0.64 5.77
CA ASP A 71 -3.20 0.78 6.05
C ASP A 71 -2.10 1.32 6.99
N LEU A 72 -1.85 0.58 8.07
CA LEU A 72 -0.87 0.87 9.11
C LEU A 72 0.52 0.40 8.71
N LEU A 73 1.09 1.03 7.68
CA LEU A 73 2.42 0.73 7.15
C LEU A 73 3.51 1.19 8.12
N VAL A 74 4.61 0.43 8.24
CA VAL A 74 5.77 0.87 9.04
C VAL A 74 6.27 2.22 8.52
N GLY A 75 6.46 3.17 9.43
CA GLY A 75 6.83 4.55 9.15
C GLY A 75 5.69 5.48 8.76
N SER A 76 4.46 4.98 8.57
CA SER A 76 3.29 5.85 8.38
C SER A 76 2.95 6.61 9.67
N CYS A 77 2.54 7.87 9.53
CA CYS A 77 2.22 8.77 10.63
C CYS A 77 0.72 9.03 10.69
N TRP A 78 0.18 9.11 11.91
CA TRP A 78 -1.24 9.19 12.18
C TRP A 78 -1.55 10.23 13.25
N ARG A 79 -2.48 11.13 12.98
CA ARG A 79 -2.95 12.14 13.95
C ARG A 79 -4.07 11.54 14.78
N GLY A 80 -3.83 11.40 16.08
CA GLY A 80 -4.81 10.93 17.06
C GLY A 80 -5.53 12.08 17.78
N GLY A 81 -6.46 11.75 18.67
CA GLY A 81 -7.30 12.73 19.39
C GLY A 81 -8.46 13.30 18.56
N ILE A 82 -8.67 12.79 17.34
CA ILE A 82 -9.74 13.25 16.44
C ILE A 82 -11.02 12.44 16.69
N LYS A 83 -12.17 13.14 16.72
CA LYS A 83 -13.50 12.51 16.81
C LYS A 83 -13.73 11.64 15.56
N GLY A 84 -14.04 10.36 15.77
CA GLY A 84 -14.23 9.38 14.70
C GLY A 84 -12.99 8.53 14.37
N GLY A 85 -11.86 8.73 15.04
CA GLY A 85 -10.65 7.90 14.91
C GLY A 85 -9.44 8.68 14.40
N GLY A 86 -8.25 8.12 14.60
CA GLY A 86 -7.01 8.71 14.09
C GLY A 86 -6.94 8.66 12.56
N ARG A 87 -6.40 9.72 11.96
CA ARG A 87 -6.28 9.89 10.50
C ARG A 87 -4.83 9.78 10.06
N ARG A 88 -4.57 9.17 8.91
CA ARG A 88 -3.22 9.09 8.36
C ARG A 88 -2.78 10.46 7.83
N VAL A 89 -1.60 10.87 8.25
CA VAL A 89 -0.96 12.16 7.90
C VAL A 89 0.03 11.99 6.76
N SER A 90 0.84 10.93 6.84
CA SER A 90 1.88 10.66 5.85
C SER A 90 2.24 9.17 5.78
N THR A 91 2.86 8.80 4.66
CA THR A 91 3.55 7.54 4.41
C THR A 91 5.00 7.82 4.03
N LEU A 92 5.85 6.81 4.10
CA LEU A 92 7.26 6.97 3.77
C LEU A 92 7.44 7.23 2.27
N PRO A 93 8.29 8.21 1.90
CA PRO A 93 8.66 8.41 0.51
C PRO A 93 9.51 7.24 0.00
N LEU A 94 9.61 7.13 -1.32
CA LEU A 94 10.45 6.16 -2.01
C LEU A 94 11.93 6.44 -1.74
N ILE A 95 12.74 5.39 -1.53
CA ILE A 95 14.21 5.50 -1.49
C ILE A 95 14.74 5.38 -2.92
N GLU A 96 15.67 6.26 -3.33
CA GLU A 96 16.20 6.33 -4.70
C GLU A 96 16.57 4.98 -5.37
N LYS A 97 16.29 4.92 -6.68
CA LYS A 97 16.66 3.92 -7.71
C LYS A 97 15.93 2.58 -7.54
N HIS A 98 16.60 1.49 -7.23
CA HIS A 98 15.97 0.16 -7.12
C HIS A 98 17.04 -0.78 -6.58
N PHE A 99 16.63 -1.78 -5.81
CA PHE A 99 17.56 -2.74 -5.25
C PHE A 99 17.45 -4.07 -5.98
N THR A 100 18.49 -4.41 -6.75
CA THR A 100 18.63 -5.77 -7.28
C THR A 100 19.03 -6.69 -6.15
N VAL A 101 18.20 -7.67 -5.83
CA VAL A 101 18.43 -8.62 -4.72
C VAL A 101 18.48 -10.05 -5.21
N ASP A 102 19.17 -10.91 -4.47
CA ASP A 102 19.19 -12.37 -4.69
C ASP A 102 18.37 -13.08 -3.61
N THR A 103 17.12 -13.44 -3.94
CA THR A 103 16.18 -14.03 -2.98
C THR A 103 16.56 -15.43 -2.54
N THR A 104 17.44 -16.13 -3.27
CA THR A 104 17.91 -17.48 -2.90
C THR A 104 18.77 -17.48 -1.63
N LYS A 105 19.32 -16.31 -1.28
CA LYS A 105 20.20 -16.10 -0.13
C LYS A 105 19.50 -15.44 1.04
N ILE A 106 18.16 -15.42 1.04
CA ILE A 106 17.37 -14.87 2.14
C ILE A 106 17.67 -15.59 3.45
N GLN A 107 17.86 -14.82 4.51
CA GLN A 107 18.03 -15.32 5.87
C GLN A 107 17.03 -14.64 6.79
N PHE A 108 16.59 -15.34 7.85
CA PHE A 108 15.56 -14.84 8.77
C PHE A 108 16.14 -14.66 10.17
N PHE A 109 15.94 -13.47 10.73
CA PHE A 109 16.43 -13.12 12.05
C PHE A 109 15.33 -12.50 12.91
N LYS A 110 15.45 -12.68 14.22
CA LYS A 110 14.66 -11.92 15.20
C LYS A 110 15.35 -10.59 15.46
N LEU A 111 14.57 -9.56 15.76
CA LEU A 111 15.10 -8.26 16.13
C LEU A 111 15.84 -8.34 17.47
N GLY A 112 17.01 -7.69 17.59
CA GLY A 112 17.82 -7.69 18.81
C GLY A 112 18.70 -8.92 19.02
N ASN A 113 18.59 -9.93 18.15
CA ASN A 113 19.50 -11.08 18.17
C ASN A 113 20.78 -10.79 17.39
N GLU A 114 21.89 -11.37 17.85
CA GLU A 114 23.15 -11.39 17.11
C GLU A 114 23.00 -12.12 15.77
N VAL A 115 23.66 -11.58 14.75
CA VAL A 115 23.50 -12.00 13.36
C VAL A 115 24.86 -12.14 12.68
N SER A 116 25.07 -13.25 11.97
CA SER A 116 26.25 -13.45 11.13
C SER A 116 25.86 -13.39 9.66
N LEU A 117 26.45 -12.46 8.90
CA LEU A 117 26.22 -12.30 7.46
C LEU A 117 27.57 -12.26 6.73
N SER A 118 27.79 -13.22 5.84
CA SER A 118 29.02 -13.33 5.05
C SER A 118 30.31 -13.31 5.90
N GLY A 119 30.27 -13.92 7.09
CA GLY A 119 31.40 -13.96 8.03
C GLY A 119 31.54 -12.74 8.94
N GLU A 120 30.70 -11.71 8.77
CA GLU A 120 30.65 -10.55 9.67
C GLU A 120 29.59 -10.74 10.74
N GLU A 121 29.92 -10.45 12.00
CA GLU A 121 28.97 -10.50 13.12
C GLU A 121 28.43 -9.11 13.47
N PHE A 122 27.12 -8.99 13.58
CA PHE A 122 26.40 -7.78 13.97
C PHE A 122 25.62 -8.06 15.26
N SER A 123 25.49 -7.05 16.12
CA SER A 123 24.68 -7.15 17.35
C SER A 123 23.17 -7.25 17.05
N THR A 124 22.72 -6.64 15.96
CA THR A 124 21.34 -6.72 15.46
C THR A 124 21.32 -6.36 13.97
N ILE A 125 20.35 -6.88 13.25
CA ILE A 125 20.06 -6.52 11.85
C ILE A 125 19.52 -5.09 11.67
N LEU A 126 18.90 -4.54 12.71
CA LEU A 126 18.21 -3.26 12.66
C LEU A 126 18.48 -2.51 13.98
N PRO A 127 19.51 -1.65 14.03
CA PRO A 127 19.89 -0.94 15.24
C PRO A 127 18.92 0.20 15.57
N THR A 128 18.91 0.65 16.83
CA THR A 128 18.06 1.75 17.33
C THR A 128 18.33 3.09 16.62
N THR A 129 19.50 3.22 15.98
CA THR A 129 19.84 4.37 15.12
C THR A 129 19.00 4.44 13.84
N VAL A 130 18.34 3.34 13.44
CA VAL A 130 17.47 3.30 12.26
C VAL A 130 16.06 3.69 12.63
N ILE A 131 15.56 3.15 13.74
CA ILE A 131 14.26 3.46 14.32
C ILE A 131 14.34 3.09 15.80
N ASP A 132 13.84 3.98 16.66
CA ASP A 132 13.91 3.76 18.10
C ASP A 132 12.97 2.62 18.51
N PHE A 133 13.58 1.49 18.84
CA PHE A 133 12.94 0.32 19.44
C PHE A 133 13.39 0.12 20.89
N GLU A 134 14.19 1.02 21.47
CA GLU A 134 14.88 0.79 22.75
C GLU A 134 13.88 0.44 23.87
N GLN A 135 12.78 1.17 23.92
CA GLN A 135 11.68 0.94 24.87
C GLN A 135 10.73 -0.22 24.46
N LEU A 136 11.01 -0.90 23.35
CA LEU A 136 10.22 -1.96 22.73
C LEU A 136 10.96 -3.31 22.68
N TYR A 137 12.10 -3.46 23.35
CA TYR A 137 12.84 -4.73 23.42
C TYR A 137 12.49 -5.59 24.64
N ASP A 138 12.01 -4.99 25.73
CA ASP A 138 12.09 -5.55 27.08
C ASP A 138 10.91 -6.44 27.53
N SER A 139 10.02 -6.90 26.64
CA SER A 139 9.03 -7.94 27.01
C SER A 139 8.64 -8.92 25.91
N LYS A 140 8.20 -10.12 26.35
CA LYS A 140 7.81 -11.29 25.52
C LYS A 140 6.79 -11.01 24.40
N ASN A 141 6.05 -9.90 24.48
CA ASN A 141 4.99 -9.54 23.54
C ASN A 141 5.31 -8.29 22.71
N GLN A 142 6.53 -7.75 22.84
CA GLN A 142 6.99 -6.58 22.10
C GLN A 142 7.63 -6.94 20.76
N ILE A 143 8.07 -5.91 20.04
CA ILE A 143 8.55 -5.98 18.66
C ILE A 143 9.81 -6.85 18.50
N GLY A 144 10.55 -7.11 19.59
CA GLY A 144 11.76 -7.97 19.60
C GLY A 144 11.54 -9.39 19.04
N HIS A 145 10.34 -9.96 19.22
CA HIS A 145 10.04 -11.31 18.70
C HIS A 145 9.71 -11.36 17.20
N SER A 146 9.58 -10.20 16.56
CA SER A 146 9.23 -10.10 15.16
C SER A 146 10.35 -10.61 14.27
N LEU A 147 9.98 -11.27 13.18
CA LEU A 147 10.92 -11.80 12.22
C LEU A 147 11.17 -10.81 11.08
N TYR A 148 12.43 -10.74 10.67
CA TYR A 148 12.90 -9.94 9.56
C TYR A 148 13.67 -10.83 8.60
N ALA A 149 13.43 -10.62 7.32
CA ALA A 149 14.20 -11.18 6.23
C ALA A 149 15.37 -10.25 5.90
N VAL A 150 16.55 -10.83 5.75
CA VAL A 150 17.73 -10.15 5.24
C VAL A 150 18.09 -10.78 3.91
N VAL A 151 18.23 -9.96 2.87
CA VAL A 151 18.54 -10.40 1.51
C VAL A 151 19.73 -9.58 0.98
N PRO A 152 20.73 -10.20 0.32
CA PRO A 152 21.86 -9.47 -0.22
C PRO A 152 21.44 -8.63 -1.44
N VAL A 153 21.99 -7.43 -1.50
CA VAL A 153 21.89 -6.52 -2.64
C VAL A 153 23.06 -6.76 -3.55
N LEU A 154 22.79 -6.82 -4.85
CA LEU A 154 23.78 -7.05 -5.89
C LEU A 154 24.19 -5.72 -6.51
N ASN A 155 25.49 -5.52 -6.66
CA ASN A 155 26.08 -4.43 -7.44
C ASN A 155 25.67 -3.00 -7.01
N ASP A 156 25.23 -2.78 -5.75
CA ASP A 156 25.02 -1.43 -5.21
C ASP A 156 26.09 -1.10 -4.13
N PRO A 157 26.98 -0.11 -4.35
CA PRO A 157 27.95 0.28 -3.33
C PRO A 157 27.31 0.94 -2.11
N ARG A 158 26.07 1.43 -2.23
CA ARG A 158 25.33 2.14 -1.17
C ARG A 158 24.52 1.21 -0.29
N ALA A 159 24.39 -0.07 -0.64
CA ALA A 159 23.65 -1.06 0.13
C ALA A 159 24.18 -2.46 -0.16
N GLN A 160 24.59 -3.20 0.88
CA GLN A 160 24.96 -4.61 0.74
C GLN A 160 23.82 -5.55 1.12
N TYR A 161 22.89 -5.10 1.97
CA TYR A 161 21.77 -5.90 2.45
C TYR A 161 20.48 -5.08 2.53
N LEU A 162 19.37 -5.72 2.17
CA LEU A 162 18.01 -5.24 2.45
C LEU A 162 17.47 -5.98 3.67
N VAL A 163 16.91 -5.24 4.62
CA VAL A 163 16.20 -5.74 5.81
C VAL A 163 14.72 -5.46 5.62
N ILE A 164 13.90 -6.51 5.57
CA ILE A 164 12.46 -6.43 5.31
C ILE A 164 11.72 -7.16 6.42
N SER A 165 10.67 -6.57 6.99
CA SER A 165 9.83 -7.29 7.95
C SER A 165 9.14 -8.50 7.29
N CYS A 166 9.04 -9.63 7.98
CA CYS A 166 8.24 -10.76 7.49
C CYS A 166 6.75 -10.39 7.35
N ASN A 167 6.25 -9.44 8.16
CA ASN A 167 4.90 -8.89 7.98
C ASN A 167 4.78 -8.12 6.67
N GLU A 168 5.84 -7.41 6.27
CA GLU A 168 5.86 -6.68 5.00
C GLU A 168 5.90 -7.64 3.81
N LEU A 169 6.73 -8.69 3.84
CA LEU A 169 6.72 -9.74 2.80
C LEU A 169 5.34 -10.40 2.68
N TYR A 170 4.71 -10.68 3.82
CA TYR A 170 3.38 -11.24 3.89
C TYR A 170 2.33 -10.29 3.28
N ARG A 171 2.33 -9.02 3.71
CA ARG A 171 1.48 -7.95 3.17
C ARG A 171 1.69 -7.84 1.67
N ALA A 172 2.94 -7.81 1.20
CA ALA A 172 3.34 -7.52 -0.18
C ALA A 172 2.95 -8.60 -1.17
N TYR A 173 3.18 -9.85 -0.79
CA TYR A 173 3.05 -10.96 -1.72
C TYR A 173 1.80 -11.80 -1.51
N LEU A 174 1.25 -11.84 -0.29
CA LEU A 174 0.09 -12.66 0.07
C LEU A 174 -1.11 -11.80 0.50
N GLY A 175 -0.88 -10.51 0.77
CA GLY A 175 -1.84 -9.57 1.33
C GLY A 175 -2.84 -8.95 0.35
N VAL A 176 -3.50 -9.78 -0.46
CA VAL A 176 -4.34 -9.32 -1.59
C VAL A 176 -5.78 -9.02 -1.21
N SER A 177 -6.35 -9.81 -0.29
CA SER A 177 -7.69 -9.60 0.26
C SER A 177 -7.75 -10.03 1.73
N SER A 178 -8.68 -9.46 2.49
CA SER A 178 -8.84 -9.79 3.92
C SER A 178 -9.10 -11.28 4.15
N ARG A 179 -9.99 -11.89 3.36
CA ARG A 179 -10.31 -13.33 3.46
C ARG A 179 -9.10 -14.21 3.12
N PHE A 180 -8.34 -13.81 2.11
CA PHE A 180 -7.23 -14.61 1.59
C PHE A 180 -6.05 -14.59 2.56
N MET A 181 -5.73 -13.41 3.10
CA MET A 181 -4.79 -13.28 4.21
C MET A 181 -5.17 -14.16 5.40
N ASN A 182 -6.39 -13.99 5.91
CA ASN A 182 -6.81 -14.72 7.11
C ASN A 182 -6.74 -16.24 6.89
N ALA A 183 -7.15 -16.72 5.72
CA ALA A 183 -7.11 -18.13 5.36
C ALA A 183 -5.69 -18.70 5.26
N ILE A 184 -4.72 -17.94 4.73
CA ILE A 184 -3.31 -18.37 4.68
C ILE A 184 -2.75 -18.57 6.10
N ILE A 185 -3.03 -17.64 7.00
CA ILE A 185 -2.51 -17.67 8.38
C ILE A 185 -3.11 -18.83 9.18
N ILE A 186 -4.42 -19.07 9.04
CA ILE A 186 -5.11 -20.17 9.71
C ILE A 186 -4.78 -21.52 9.05
N GLY A 187 -4.30 -21.52 7.81
CA GLY A 187 -4.00 -22.73 7.04
C GLY A 187 -5.24 -23.37 6.43
N ASP A 188 -6.27 -22.57 6.13
CA ASP A 188 -7.56 -22.94 5.56
C ASP A 188 -7.74 -22.32 4.16
N ILE A 189 -6.68 -22.34 3.35
CA ILE A 189 -6.70 -21.81 1.98
C ILE A 189 -7.25 -22.83 0.97
N GLY A 190 -7.19 -24.13 1.30
CA GLY A 190 -7.65 -25.24 0.44
C GLY A 190 -9.16 -25.24 0.17
N ARG A 191 -9.96 -24.58 1.02
CA ARG A 191 -11.39 -24.39 0.75
C ARG A 191 -11.68 -23.57 -0.51
N TYR A 192 -10.74 -22.74 -0.96
CA TYR A 192 -10.92 -21.89 -2.13
C TYR A 192 -10.48 -22.55 -3.43
N PHE A 193 -9.50 -23.46 -3.36
CA PHE A 193 -8.89 -24.03 -4.57
C PHE A 193 -8.25 -25.40 -4.33
N GLU A 194 -8.04 -26.12 -5.42
CA GLU A 194 -7.26 -27.36 -5.50
C GLU A 194 -6.31 -27.26 -6.70
N TRP A 195 -5.02 -27.57 -6.51
CA TRP A 195 -4.08 -27.68 -7.62
C TRP A 195 -4.27 -29.03 -8.33
N ARG A 196 -4.69 -28.99 -9.60
CA ARG A 196 -4.87 -30.16 -10.47
C ARG A 196 -4.04 -30.00 -11.75
N PRO A 197 -2.72 -30.26 -11.72
CA PRO A 197 -1.83 -30.04 -12.85
C PRO A 197 -2.43 -30.48 -14.21
N PRO A 198 -2.42 -29.65 -15.29
CA PRO A 198 -1.85 -28.30 -15.39
C PRO A 198 -2.72 -27.15 -14.84
N PHE A 199 -3.85 -27.47 -14.23
CA PHE A 199 -4.90 -26.53 -13.90
C PHE A 199 -4.99 -26.15 -12.41
N LEU A 200 -5.56 -24.98 -12.18
CA LEU A 200 -6.10 -24.59 -10.88
C LEU A 200 -7.62 -24.87 -10.87
N LYS A 201 -8.08 -25.82 -10.05
CA LYS A 201 -9.52 -26.02 -9.81
C LYS A 201 -9.97 -25.02 -8.74
N VAL A 202 -10.95 -24.20 -9.08
CA VAL A 202 -11.48 -23.17 -8.19
C VAL A 202 -12.73 -23.71 -7.48
N ASN A 203 -12.65 -23.90 -6.17
CA ASN A 203 -13.75 -24.42 -5.35
C ASN A 203 -14.71 -23.30 -4.92
N GLN A 204 -14.20 -22.08 -4.77
CA GLN A 204 -14.97 -20.87 -4.49
C GLN A 204 -14.47 -19.71 -5.33
N LYS A 205 -15.34 -18.76 -5.71
CA LYS A 205 -14.96 -17.62 -6.54
C LYS A 205 -13.75 -16.88 -5.97
N LEU A 206 -12.67 -16.80 -6.74
CA LEU A 206 -11.40 -16.12 -6.44
C LEU A 206 -11.19 -14.92 -7.36
N SER A 207 -10.62 -13.83 -6.86
CA SER A 207 -10.29 -12.66 -7.69
C SER A 207 -9.11 -13.00 -8.57
N LYS A 208 -8.95 -12.29 -9.68
CA LYS A 208 -7.73 -12.47 -10.50
C LYS A 208 -6.43 -12.32 -9.70
N VAL A 209 -6.42 -11.39 -8.73
CA VAL A 209 -5.27 -11.17 -7.86
C VAL A 209 -5.04 -12.37 -6.94
N GLU A 210 -6.08 -12.94 -6.36
CA GLU A 210 -5.97 -14.17 -5.55
C GLU A 210 -5.57 -15.38 -6.41
N GLN A 211 -6.17 -15.53 -7.61
CA GLN A 211 -5.82 -16.58 -8.58
C GLN A 211 -4.34 -16.49 -8.95
N PHE A 212 -3.82 -15.30 -9.20
CA PHE A 212 -2.39 -15.09 -9.45
C PHE A 212 -1.53 -15.55 -8.28
N VAL A 213 -1.87 -15.14 -7.05
CA VAL A 213 -1.11 -15.55 -5.86
C VAL A 213 -1.08 -17.06 -5.71
N ILE A 214 -2.21 -17.74 -5.92
CA ILE A 214 -2.32 -19.20 -5.83
C ILE A 214 -1.57 -19.88 -6.97
N HIS A 215 -1.71 -19.37 -8.20
CA HIS A 215 -1.06 -19.94 -9.37
C HIS A 215 0.45 -19.92 -9.21
N ARG A 216 1.03 -18.88 -8.59
CA ARG A 216 2.46 -18.90 -8.23
C ARG A 216 2.85 -20.14 -7.43
N GLY A 217 2.02 -20.55 -6.46
CA GLY A 217 2.29 -21.77 -5.69
C GLY A 217 2.30 -23.06 -6.52
N TYR A 218 1.69 -23.06 -7.71
CA TYR A 218 1.70 -24.20 -8.63
C TYR A 218 3.03 -24.34 -9.39
N THR A 219 3.77 -23.25 -9.61
CA THR A 219 4.86 -23.23 -10.61
C THR A 219 6.20 -23.73 -10.11
N SER A 220 6.44 -23.70 -8.80
CA SER A 220 7.57 -24.40 -8.19
C SER A 220 7.27 -24.87 -6.77
N LYS A 221 8.02 -25.88 -6.32
CA LYS A 221 7.93 -26.39 -4.94
C LYS A 221 8.31 -25.30 -3.93
N GLU A 222 9.27 -24.46 -4.29
CA GLU A 222 9.79 -23.38 -3.48
C GLU A 222 8.74 -22.28 -3.30
N VAL A 223 8.02 -21.95 -4.37
CA VAL A 223 6.91 -20.99 -4.32
C VAL A 223 5.72 -21.57 -3.55
N CYS A 224 5.40 -22.86 -3.73
CA CYS A 224 4.41 -23.56 -2.91
C CYS A 224 4.76 -23.47 -1.41
N LYS A 225 6.01 -23.75 -1.05
CA LYS A 225 6.49 -23.62 0.34
C LYS A 225 6.32 -22.20 0.87
N SER A 226 6.57 -21.18 0.05
CA SER A 226 6.39 -19.77 0.45
C SER A 226 4.94 -19.43 0.80
N LEU A 227 3.95 -20.00 0.09
CA LEU A 227 2.52 -19.78 0.32
C LEU A 227 2.09 -20.34 1.68
N TYR A 228 2.56 -21.54 2.03
CA TYR A 228 2.24 -22.19 3.30
C TYR A 228 3.21 -21.83 4.44
N LEU A 229 4.28 -21.08 4.18
CA LEU A 229 5.27 -20.71 5.20
C LEU A 229 4.63 -20.05 6.43
N PRO A 230 3.66 -19.11 6.31
CA PRO A 230 3.03 -18.50 7.47
C PRO A 230 2.29 -19.51 8.35
N SER A 231 1.39 -20.32 7.77
CA SER A 231 0.62 -21.31 8.55
C SER A 231 1.48 -22.44 9.08
N ASN A 232 2.48 -22.92 8.33
CA ASN A 232 3.40 -23.94 8.79
C ASN A 232 4.22 -23.45 9.99
N TYR A 233 4.68 -22.19 9.95
CA TYR A 233 5.38 -21.59 11.08
C TYR A 233 4.48 -21.46 12.30
N ILE A 234 3.24 -20.98 12.14
CA ILE A 234 2.26 -20.91 13.23
C ILE A 234 1.99 -22.29 13.83
N LYS A 235 1.75 -23.32 13.00
CA LYS A 235 1.55 -24.70 13.46
C LYS A 235 2.77 -25.22 14.23
N SER A 236 3.99 -24.88 13.80
CA SER A 236 5.22 -25.25 14.53
C SER A 236 5.30 -24.57 15.90
N THR A 237 4.93 -23.29 15.99
CA THR A 237 4.85 -22.54 17.26
C THR A 237 3.76 -23.10 18.16
N THR A 238 2.59 -23.48 17.63
CA THR A 238 1.52 -24.13 18.40
C THR A 238 1.99 -25.44 19.01
N ARG A 239 2.67 -26.29 18.23
CA ARG A 239 3.25 -27.55 18.72
C ARG A 239 4.29 -27.32 19.80
N TYR A 240 5.16 -26.32 19.63
CA TYR A 240 6.13 -25.94 20.65
C TYR A 240 5.43 -25.47 21.93
N ASN A 241 4.46 -24.55 21.83
CA ASN A 241 3.74 -23.98 22.96
C ASN A 241 2.88 -25.01 23.72
N ALA A 242 2.39 -26.05 23.05
CA ALA A 242 1.64 -27.13 23.69
C ALA A 242 2.52 -27.96 24.66
N ASN A 243 3.82 -28.05 24.40
CA ASN A 243 4.77 -28.83 25.19
C ASN A 243 5.56 -27.99 26.21
N ASN A 244 5.29 -26.69 26.31
CA ASN A 244 6.05 -25.75 27.13
C ASN A 244 5.16 -25.07 28.17
N THR A 245 5.76 -24.72 29.31
CA THR A 245 5.10 -23.93 30.36
C THR A 245 4.80 -22.52 29.85
N GLU A 246 3.85 -21.82 30.50
CA GLU A 246 3.48 -20.45 30.14
C GLU A 246 4.71 -19.50 30.07
N ALA A 247 5.67 -19.72 30.96
CA ALA A 247 6.92 -18.96 31.00
C ALA A 247 7.86 -19.23 29.80
N LEU A 248 7.66 -20.30 29.04
CA LEU A 248 8.49 -20.66 27.89
C LEU A 248 7.74 -20.56 26.56
N LYS A 249 6.44 -20.25 26.58
CA LYS A 249 5.65 -20.08 25.35
C LYS A 249 6.20 -18.94 24.51
N LEU A 250 6.23 -19.18 23.21
CA LEU A 250 6.62 -18.23 22.20
C LEU A 250 5.39 -17.50 21.65
N PRO A 251 5.47 -16.20 21.38
CA PRO A 251 4.39 -15.49 20.70
C PRO A 251 4.21 -16.04 19.27
N TYR A 252 2.96 -16.03 18.78
CA TYR A 252 2.68 -16.27 17.37
C TYR A 252 3.14 -15.05 16.57
N VAL A 253 4.02 -15.24 15.58
CA VAL A 253 4.50 -14.16 14.71
C VAL A 253 4.43 -14.59 13.26
N VAL A 254 4.32 -13.63 12.34
CA VAL A 254 4.31 -13.92 10.91
C VAL A 254 5.72 -14.26 10.44
N LYS A 255 5.87 -15.42 9.78
CA LYS A 255 7.04 -15.75 8.97
C LYS A 255 6.61 -15.84 7.51
N SER A 256 7.21 -15.04 6.66
CA SER A 256 6.93 -15.03 5.22
C SER A 256 8.21 -14.74 4.44
N GLY A 257 8.29 -15.22 3.20
CA GLY A 257 9.45 -15.12 2.33
C GLY A 257 9.06 -14.60 0.94
N PHE A 258 10.05 -14.48 0.06
CA PHE A 258 9.77 -14.21 -1.36
C PHE A 258 9.04 -15.40 -2.00
N PRO A 259 8.00 -15.17 -2.81
CA PRO A 259 7.30 -16.23 -3.52
C PRO A 259 8.01 -16.61 -4.83
N PHE A 260 9.33 -16.60 -4.85
CA PHE A 260 10.18 -16.93 -5.99
C PHE A 260 11.65 -16.94 -5.57
N ASP A 261 12.45 -17.65 -6.38
CA ASP A 261 13.89 -17.72 -6.25
C ASP A 261 14.60 -16.88 -7.34
N GLY A 262 15.84 -16.51 -7.04
CA GLY A 262 16.75 -15.84 -7.96
C GLY A 262 16.77 -14.32 -7.80
N ARG A 263 17.12 -13.64 -8.90
CA ARG A 263 17.29 -12.19 -8.90
C ARG A 263 15.97 -11.48 -9.20
N THR A 264 15.77 -10.33 -8.57
CA THR A 264 14.67 -9.39 -8.84
C THR A 264 15.10 -7.97 -8.49
N ASN A 265 14.43 -6.96 -9.03
CA ASN A 265 14.56 -5.58 -8.55
C ASN A 265 13.35 -5.21 -7.69
N LEU A 266 13.64 -4.61 -6.54
CA LEU A 266 12.66 -4.11 -5.60
C LEU A 266 12.73 -2.58 -5.52
N THR A 267 11.57 -1.94 -5.61
CA THR A 267 11.40 -0.53 -5.25
C THR A 267 10.76 -0.46 -3.87
N VAL A 268 11.37 0.31 -2.97
CA VAL A 268 11.03 0.30 -1.54
C VAL A 268 10.97 1.72 -0.97
N SER A 269 10.18 1.89 0.08
CA SER A 269 10.27 3.03 1.00
C SER A 269 10.88 2.59 2.32
N GLY A 270 11.57 3.50 3.01
CA GLY A 270 12.33 3.14 4.21
C GLY A 270 13.53 4.05 4.49
N LYS A 271 14.63 3.46 4.98
CA LYS A 271 15.83 4.21 5.39
C LYS A 271 17.13 3.49 5.07
N LEU A 272 18.08 4.21 4.46
CA LEU A 272 19.48 3.80 4.34
C LEU A 272 20.19 3.96 5.68
N PHE A 273 21.01 3.00 6.07
CA PHE A 273 21.81 3.09 7.29
C PHE A 273 23.12 2.32 7.19
N THR A 274 24.06 2.63 8.07
CA THR A 274 25.31 1.87 8.20
C THR A 274 25.24 1.03 9.47
N ASN A 275 25.40 -0.28 9.32
CA ASN A 275 25.56 -1.19 10.45
C ASN A 275 27.06 -1.42 10.71
N VAL A 276 27.43 -1.59 11.98
CA VAL A 276 28.82 -1.78 12.41
C VAL A 276 28.98 -3.21 12.89
N SER A 277 29.85 -3.98 12.22
CA SER A 277 30.17 -5.32 12.68
C SER A 277 31.01 -5.28 13.96
N ARG A 278 31.08 -6.39 14.69
CA ARG A 278 31.96 -6.54 15.87
C ARG A 278 33.44 -6.29 15.55
N GLY A 279 33.86 -6.57 14.33
CA GLY A 279 35.19 -6.23 13.82
C GLY A 279 35.36 -4.74 13.46
N ALA A 280 34.43 -3.87 13.87
CA ALA A 280 34.36 -2.44 13.56
C ALA A 280 34.22 -2.11 12.05
N LYS A 281 33.85 -3.09 11.22
CA LYS A 281 33.61 -2.85 9.80
C LYS A 281 32.25 -2.20 9.61
N ARG A 282 32.23 -1.10 8.85
CA ARG A 282 31.01 -0.40 8.45
C ARG A 282 30.44 -1.02 7.20
N VAL A 283 29.22 -1.51 7.28
CA VAL A 283 28.52 -2.16 6.18
C VAL A 283 27.20 -1.41 5.92
N PRO A 284 26.94 -0.98 4.68
CA PRO A 284 25.71 -0.26 4.37
C PRO A 284 24.52 -1.21 4.19
N PHE A 285 23.39 -0.85 4.77
CA PHE A 285 22.14 -1.59 4.79
C PHE A 285 20.98 -0.68 4.37
N VAL A 286 19.89 -1.28 3.91
CA VAL A 286 18.61 -0.61 3.68
C VAL A 286 17.57 -1.26 4.56
N PHE A 287 16.91 -0.48 5.40
CA PHE A 287 15.66 -0.91 6.01
C PHE A 287 14.53 -0.63 5.03
N ALA A 288 14.05 -1.68 4.36
CA ALA A 288 12.93 -1.62 3.43
C ALA A 288 11.62 -1.77 4.22
N ALA A 289 11.13 -0.65 4.74
CA ALA A 289 9.94 -0.59 5.57
C ALA A 289 8.69 -0.99 4.80
N ASN A 290 8.54 -0.53 3.55
CA ASN A 290 7.46 -0.96 2.66
C ASN A 290 7.98 -1.32 1.26
N LEU A 291 7.49 -2.42 0.70
CA LEU A 291 7.69 -2.82 -0.69
C LEU A 291 6.62 -2.16 -1.56
N LEU A 292 7.08 -1.42 -2.57
CA LEU A 292 6.22 -0.66 -3.49
C LEU A 292 6.06 -1.39 -4.83
N ARG A 293 7.17 -1.90 -5.38
CA ARG A 293 7.20 -2.61 -6.67
C ARG A 293 8.24 -3.72 -6.69
N CYS A 294 7.95 -4.77 -7.44
CA CYS A 294 8.82 -5.92 -7.68
C CYS A 294 8.75 -6.28 -9.16
N THR A 295 9.89 -6.24 -9.84
CA THR A 295 10.01 -6.40 -11.31
C THR A 295 10.29 -7.84 -11.73
N LYS A 296 10.06 -8.82 -10.84
CA LYS A 296 10.32 -10.23 -11.15
C LYS A 296 9.41 -10.67 -12.31
N GLU A 297 10.04 -11.09 -13.40
CA GLU A 297 9.35 -11.67 -14.54
C GLU A 297 8.73 -13.02 -14.18
N TYR A 298 7.63 -13.34 -14.88
CA TYR A 298 6.85 -14.54 -14.65
C TYR A 298 6.26 -15.04 -15.97
N ASP A 299 6.93 -16.01 -16.58
CA ASP A 299 6.66 -16.42 -17.96
C ASP A 299 5.60 -17.53 -18.09
N GLN A 300 4.62 -17.59 -17.20
CA GLN A 300 3.65 -18.70 -17.20
C GLN A 300 2.20 -18.24 -17.27
N LYS A 301 1.50 -18.75 -18.29
CA LYS A 301 0.05 -18.65 -18.42
C LYS A 301 -0.66 -19.38 -17.29
N VAL A 302 -1.75 -18.80 -16.78
CA VAL A 302 -2.57 -19.42 -15.73
C VAL A 302 -3.68 -20.22 -16.39
N GLN A 303 -3.70 -21.53 -16.19
CA GLN A 303 -4.80 -22.38 -16.65
C GLN A 303 -5.75 -22.68 -15.50
N ILE A 304 -7.02 -22.32 -15.64
CA ILE A 304 -8.05 -22.46 -14.60
C ILE A 304 -9.14 -23.42 -15.07
N LEU A 305 -9.44 -24.44 -14.26
CA LEU A 305 -10.67 -25.23 -14.40
C LEU A 305 -11.77 -24.59 -13.54
N SER A 306 -12.86 -24.17 -14.18
CA SER A 306 -13.99 -23.55 -13.49
C SER A 306 -15.31 -24.26 -13.81
N ASP A 307 -15.99 -24.72 -12.76
CA ASP A 307 -17.29 -25.38 -12.84
C ASP A 307 -18.42 -24.32 -12.82
N THR A 308 -19.14 -24.20 -13.94
CA THR A 308 -20.47 -23.60 -14.19
C THR A 308 -20.88 -22.20 -13.67
N TYR A 309 -20.11 -21.49 -12.84
CA TYR A 309 -20.42 -20.12 -12.37
C TYR A 309 -19.71 -18.98 -13.13
N SER A 310 -19.05 -19.31 -14.24
CA SER A 310 -18.35 -18.35 -15.12
C SER A 310 -19.15 -17.96 -16.36
N LYS A 311 -20.50 -18.10 -16.34
CA LYS A 311 -21.35 -17.84 -17.52
C LYS A 311 -21.31 -16.38 -18.02
N SER A 312 -20.78 -15.45 -17.24
CA SER A 312 -20.27 -14.21 -17.78
C SER A 312 -18.74 -14.26 -17.73
N GLN A 313 -18.14 -14.54 -18.89
CA GLN A 313 -16.82 -13.98 -19.17
C GLN A 313 -16.96 -12.47 -18.95
N ALA A 314 -16.50 -11.97 -17.81
CA ALA A 314 -15.94 -10.64 -17.84
C ALA A 314 -14.58 -10.86 -18.50
N PRO A 315 -14.38 -10.47 -19.79
CA PRO A 315 -13.03 -10.30 -20.29
C PRO A 315 -12.24 -9.48 -19.25
N TRP A 316 -10.91 -9.55 -19.28
CA TRP A 316 -10.15 -8.39 -18.80
C TRP A 316 -10.70 -7.16 -19.53
N LYS A 317 -11.68 -6.46 -18.94
CA LYS A 317 -11.80 -5.03 -19.18
C LYS A 317 -10.54 -4.53 -18.54
N ARG A 318 -9.51 -4.31 -19.38
CA ARG A 318 -8.11 -4.09 -19.03
C ARG A 318 -7.84 -2.98 -18.03
N ASP A 319 -8.87 -2.34 -17.49
CA ASP A 319 -8.73 -1.01 -17.01
C ASP A 319 -9.76 -0.64 -15.95
N VAL A 320 -10.79 -1.44 -15.64
CA VAL A 320 -11.79 -0.97 -14.66
C VAL A 320 -11.05 -0.78 -13.34
N GLY A 321 -10.91 0.45 -12.86
CA GLY A 321 -10.34 0.66 -11.53
C GLY A 321 -11.39 0.38 -10.48
N SER A 322 -10.92 -0.03 -9.31
CA SER A 322 -11.73 -0.49 -8.20
C SER A 322 -12.82 0.49 -7.80
N ASP A 323 -14.03 -0.04 -7.61
CA ASP A 323 -15.12 0.60 -6.88
C ASP A 323 -14.78 0.59 -5.39
N PHE A 324 -13.79 1.37 -4.97
CA PHE A 324 -13.77 1.77 -3.57
C PHE A 324 -14.83 2.85 -3.39
N GLN A 325 -15.99 2.40 -2.91
CA GLN A 325 -17.06 3.27 -2.46
C GLN A 325 -16.46 4.33 -1.51
N SER A 326 -16.45 5.60 -1.92
CA SER A 326 -16.32 6.68 -0.95
C SER A 326 -17.63 6.73 -0.18
N SER A 327 -17.62 6.58 1.15
CA SER A 327 -18.74 7.14 1.92
C SER A 327 -18.78 8.62 1.58
N ASP A 328 -19.94 9.18 1.25
CA ASP A 328 -20.07 10.62 1.08
C ASP A 328 -19.79 11.25 2.45
N VAL A 329 -18.55 11.68 2.68
CA VAL A 329 -18.13 12.36 3.92
C VAL A 329 -18.89 13.69 4.08
N LEU A 330 -19.56 14.15 3.02
CA LEU A 330 -20.17 15.46 2.91
C LEU A 330 -21.71 15.39 2.94
N LEU A 331 -22.30 14.20 3.15
CA LEU A 331 -23.76 14.02 3.18
C LEU A 331 -24.32 13.22 4.37
N ASP A 332 -23.50 12.58 5.22
CA ASP A 332 -24.01 11.87 6.41
C ASP A 332 -23.54 12.54 7.72
N GLU A 333 -24.31 13.52 8.21
CA GLU A 333 -24.22 14.03 9.59
C GLU A 333 -24.92 13.11 10.62
N HIS A 334 -25.52 11.98 10.20
CA HIS A 334 -26.34 11.14 11.07
C HIS A 334 -26.13 9.63 10.93
N SER A 335 -24.92 9.15 10.63
CA SER A 335 -24.59 7.77 10.99
C SER A 335 -24.10 7.75 12.44
N GLU A 336 -25.02 7.54 13.38
CA GLU A 336 -24.65 6.92 14.65
C GLU A 336 -24.05 5.55 14.30
N GLU A 337 -22.72 5.47 14.19
CA GLU A 337 -22.03 4.18 14.17
C GLU A 337 -22.21 3.58 15.56
N VAL A 338 -23.32 2.87 15.73
CA VAL A 338 -23.53 1.85 16.76
C VAL A 338 -22.26 1.04 16.88
N ASP A 339 -21.84 0.76 18.13
CA ASP A 339 -20.75 -0.16 18.48
C ASP A 339 -20.74 -1.31 17.49
N THR A 340 -19.88 -1.19 16.47
CA THR A 340 -20.01 -2.04 15.31
C THR A 340 -19.54 -3.40 15.81
N PRO A 341 -20.40 -4.42 15.85
CA PRO A 341 -19.93 -5.75 16.17
C PRO A 341 -18.77 -6.03 15.22
N PRO A 342 -17.72 -6.74 15.65
CA PRO A 342 -16.67 -7.15 14.74
C PRO A 342 -17.38 -7.76 13.55
N THR A 343 -17.13 -7.26 12.34
CA THR A 343 -17.72 -7.76 11.10
C THR A 343 -17.25 -9.22 10.95
N ALA A 344 -17.94 -10.10 11.64
CA ALA A 344 -17.59 -11.48 12.00
C ALA A 344 -18.43 -12.49 11.25
N SER A 345 -19.07 -12.06 10.16
CA SER A 345 -19.38 -12.94 9.05
C SER A 345 -18.43 -12.57 7.91
N GLY A 346 -17.86 -13.55 7.24
CA GLY A 346 -17.10 -13.36 6.01
C GLY A 346 -17.92 -12.82 4.83
N ARG A 347 -19.00 -12.07 5.08
CA ARG A 347 -19.89 -11.47 4.07
C ARG A 347 -19.28 -10.23 3.41
N LYS A 348 -18.38 -9.49 4.09
CA LYS A 348 -17.71 -8.31 3.52
C LYS A 348 -16.25 -8.60 3.17
N ILE A 349 -15.96 -8.78 1.88
CA ILE A 349 -14.60 -8.95 1.35
C ILE A 349 -14.00 -7.56 1.17
N SER A 350 -12.85 -7.30 1.78
CA SER A 350 -12.08 -6.07 1.53
C SER A 350 -10.90 -6.41 0.62
N MET A 351 -10.86 -5.82 -0.57
CA MET A 351 -9.65 -5.80 -1.39
C MET A 351 -8.66 -4.85 -0.73
N LEU A 352 -7.50 -5.38 -0.33
CA LEU A 352 -6.53 -4.63 0.45
C LEU A 352 -5.51 -3.92 -0.43
N ARG A 353 -5.37 -4.38 -1.69
CA ARG A 353 -4.48 -3.81 -2.68
C ARG A 353 -5.11 -3.83 -4.08
N PRO A 354 -5.56 -2.69 -4.61
CA PRO A 354 -6.00 -2.59 -5.99
C PRO A 354 -4.83 -2.50 -6.99
N THR A 355 -3.61 -2.27 -6.52
CA THR A 355 -2.42 -2.23 -7.37
C THR A 355 -1.47 -3.38 -7.18
N ASN A 356 -0.74 -3.61 -8.26
CA ASN A 356 0.14 -4.72 -8.43
C ASN A 356 1.54 -4.34 -7.96
N THR A 357 1.92 -4.83 -6.77
CA THR A 357 3.30 -4.73 -6.27
C THR A 357 4.25 -5.67 -7.04
N PHE A 358 3.75 -6.49 -7.95
CA PHE A 358 4.47 -7.56 -8.65
C PHE A 358 4.25 -7.51 -10.16
N ASP A 359 5.07 -6.76 -10.90
CA ASP A 359 4.87 -6.39 -12.31
C ASP A 359 4.38 -7.51 -13.22
N ALA A 360 4.87 -8.73 -13.02
CA ALA A 360 4.41 -9.93 -13.70
C ALA A 360 2.88 -10.12 -13.77
N MET A 361 2.10 -9.61 -12.81
CA MET A 361 0.63 -9.70 -12.90
C MET A 361 0.05 -8.87 -14.06
N ASN A 362 0.75 -7.84 -14.52
CA ASN A 362 0.30 -6.98 -15.63
C ASN A 362 0.26 -7.75 -16.96
N HIS A 363 1.03 -8.83 -17.06
CA HIS A 363 1.17 -9.64 -18.28
C HIS A 363 0.50 -11.01 -18.17
N LEU A 364 -0.36 -11.20 -17.15
CA LEU A 364 -0.96 -12.48 -16.86
C LEU A 364 -2.09 -12.82 -17.84
N ASP A 365 -1.88 -13.86 -18.64
CA ASP A 365 -2.94 -14.48 -19.45
C ASP A 365 -3.59 -15.62 -18.65
N ILE A 366 -4.91 -15.52 -18.44
CA ILE A 366 -5.69 -16.52 -17.70
C ILE A 366 -6.61 -17.25 -18.68
N GLU A 367 -6.29 -18.50 -18.96
CA GLU A 367 -7.08 -19.38 -19.81
C GLU A 367 -8.05 -20.19 -18.94
N HIS A 368 -9.34 -19.91 -19.06
CA HIS A 368 -10.39 -20.68 -18.41
C HIS A 368 -10.81 -21.86 -19.29
N THR A 369 -10.68 -23.07 -18.76
CA THR A 369 -11.20 -24.30 -19.37
C THR A 369 -12.44 -24.75 -18.61
N HIS A 370 -13.54 -24.92 -19.33
CA HIS A 370 -14.78 -25.47 -18.77
C HIS A 370 -14.70 -27.00 -18.78
N THR A 371 -14.85 -27.61 -17.61
CA THR A 371 -14.95 -29.06 -17.41
C THR A 371 -16.29 -29.62 -17.87
N GLY A 372 -17.35 -28.80 -17.86
CA GLY A 372 -18.73 -29.28 -18.06
C GLY A 372 -19.27 -30.05 -16.85
N ASP A 373 -18.47 -30.18 -15.78
CA ASP A 373 -18.87 -30.83 -14.55
C ASP A 373 -19.83 -29.90 -13.80
N SER A 374 -21.11 -30.29 -13.72
CA SER A 374 -22.10 -29.67 -12.84
C SER A 374 -21.93 -30.06 -11.37
N ILE A 375 -20.93 -30.90 -11.09
CA ILE A 375 -20.75 -31.56 -9.79
C ILE A 375 -19.86 -30.68 -8.92
N ASN A 376 -20.51 -29.92 -8.06
CA ASN A 376 -19.86 -29.19 -6.99
C ASN A 376 -19.23 -30.22 -6.01
N PRO A 377 -17.90 -30.28 -5.86
CA PRO A 377 -17.23 -31.29 -5.02
C PRO A 377 -17.53 -31.12 -3.52
N VAL A 378 -18.19 -30.02 -3.12
CA VAL A 378 -18.71 -29.83 -1.75
C VAL A 378 -19.90 -30.76 -1.46
N TYR A 379 -20.54 -31.35 -2.48
CA TYR A 379 -21.81 -32.07 -2.33
C TYR A 379 -21.76 -33.60 -2.49
N GLU A 380 -20.59 -34.22 -2.73
CA GLU A 380 -20.56 -35.68 -2.98
C GLU A 380 -19.80 -36.52 -1.94
N ASN A 381 -19.16 -35.92 -0.94
CA ASN A 381 -18.59 -36.70 0.18
C ASN A 381 -19.22 -36.31 1.51
N ASP A 382 -20.53 -36.52 1.59
CA ASP A 382 -21.29 -36.57 2.84
C ASP A 382 -21.08 -37.93 3.53
N ILE A 383 -19.81 -38.28 3.79
CA ILE A 383 -19.43 -39.43 4.63
C ILE A 383 -18.54 -38.92 5.77
N GLY A 384 -19.22 -38.50 6.84
CA GLY A 384 -18.84 -38.87 8.21
C GLY A 384 -17.51 -38.35 8.74
N SER A 385 -17.43 -37.04 9.02
CA SER A 385 -16.76 -36.59 10.23
C SER A 385 -17.39 -35.29 10.71
N GLU A 386 -17.99 -35.32 11.90
CA GLU A 386 -18.63 -34.20 12.58
C GLU A 386 -17.75 -32.94 12.56
N ILE A 387 -18.03 -32.03 11.64
CA ILE A 387 -17.61 -30.63 11.70
C ILE A 387 -18.89 -29.82 11.49
N GLY A 388 -19.25 -29.05 12.52
CA GLY A 388 -20.54 -28.37 12.66
C GLY A 388 -21.07 -27.75 11.38
N SER A 389 -22.28 -28.16 11.02
CA SER A 389 -23.04 -27.72 9.86
C SER A 389 -23.32 -26.22 9.93
N TYR A 390 -22.99 -25.52 8.84
CA TYR A 390 -23.66 -24.26 8.48
C TYR A 390 -24.31 -24.47 7.11
N SER A 391 -25.61 -24.22 7.08
CA SER A 391 -26.49 -24.55 5.96
C SER A 391 -26.41 -23.54 4.83
N TYR A 392 -26.67 -24.03 3.62
CA TYR A 392 -26.61 -23.41 2.30
C TYR A 392 -27.43 -22.12 2.07
N GLN A 393 -28.08 -21.56 3.09
CA GLN A 393 -28.82 -20.29 3.01
C GLN A 393 -27.94 -19.04 3.25
N ASP A 394 -26.65 -19.20 3.57
CA ASP A 394 -25.76 -18.09 3.90
C ASP A 394 -25.06 -17.40 2.71
N ILE A 395 -25.21 -17.90 1.47
CA ILE A 395 -24.44 -17.40 0.29
C ILE A 395 -25.23 -17.49 -1.04
N THR A 396 -26.55 -17.40 -1.01
CA THR A 396 -27.28 -16.90 -2.20
C THR A 396 -27.47 -15.40 -2.02
N PRO A 397 -27.08 -14.56 -2.99
CA PRO A 397 -27.39 -13.14 -2.92
C PRO A 397 -28.91 -13.02 -2.93
N ASP A 398 -29.49 -12.50 -1.85
CA ASP A 398 -30.81 -11.91 -1.92
C ASP A 398 -30.64 -10.62 -2.76
N PRO A 399 -31.13 -10.57 -4.01
CA PRO A 399 -30.91 -9.43 -4.89
C PRO A 399 -31.53 -8.14 -4.33
N GLU A 400 -32.41 -8.26 -3.34
CA GLU A 400 -33.18 -7.14 -2.78
C GLU A 400 -32.61 -6.57 -1.48
N ASN A 401 -31.63 -7.22 -0.82
CA ASN A 401 -31.17 -6.80 0.52
C ASN A 401 -29.64 -6.63 0.74
N ASP A 402 -28.78 -7.00 -0.21
CA ASP A 402 -27.32 -6.96 0.00
C ASP A 402 -26.60 -5.85 -0.80
N GLU A 403 -26.74 -4.59 -0.35
CA GLU A 403 -26.00 -3.43 -0.89
C GLU A 403 -24.47 -3.46 -0.59
N HIS A 404 -23.96 -4.49 0.09
CA HIS A 404 -22.61 -4.49 0.68
C HIS A 404 -21.68 -5.64 0.25
N VAL A 405 -22.11 -6.50 -0.68
CA VAL A 405 -21.24 -7.53 -1.31
C VAL A 405 -20.58 -6.91 -2.54
N LEU A 406 -19.24 -6.99 -2.65
CA LEU A 406 -18.49 -6.46 -3.79
C LEU A 406 -19.06 -7.02 -5.11
N GLN A 407 -19.53 -6.13 -6.00
CA GLN A 407 -20.05 -6.54 -7.32
C GLN A 407 -18.92 -7.14 -8.16
N GLY A 408 -19.24 -8.09 -9.05
CA GLY A 408 -18.25 -8.86 -9.81
C GLY A 408 -17.21 -8.03 -10.60
N GLY A 409 -17.58 -6.83 -11.09
CA GLY A 409 -16.63 -5.93 -11.77
C GLY A 409 -15.62 -5.25 -10.83
N GLN A 410 -15.96 -5.11 -9.55
CA GLN A 410 -15.12 -4.51 -8.49
C GLN A 410 -14.05 -5.48 -7.98
N PHE A 411 -14.29 -6.76 -8.22
CA PHE A 411 -13.48 -7.87 -7.74
C PHE A 411 -12.27 -8.14 -8.64
N ASP A 412 -12.34 -7.73 -9.91
CA ASP A 412 -11.32 -7.97 -10.94
C ASP A 412 -10.67 -6.69 -11.50
N SER A 413 -10.94 -5.54 -10.86
CA SER A 413 -10.53 -4.21 -11.28
C SER A 413 -9.05 -3.91 -10.98
N HIS A 414 -8.27 -3.40 -11.95
CA HIS A 414 -6.85 -3.06 -11.81
C HIS A 414 -6.43 -1.90 -12.73
N VAL A 415 -5.44 -1.09 -12.32
CA VAL A 415 -4.85 -0.01 -13.13
C VAL A 415 -3.33 -0.18 -13.12
N TYR A 416 -2.70 -0.28 -14.30
CA TYR A 416 -1.27 -0.60 -14.43
C TYR A 416 -0.50 0.18 -15.51
N GLU A 417 -1.16 0.98 -16.34
CA GLU A 417 -0.50 1.78 -17.38
C GLU A 417 -0.55 3.27 -17.05
N VAL A 418 0.50 3.99 -17.41
CA VAL A 418 0.56 5.46 -17.33
C VAL A 418 0.34 6.03 -18.71
N ASP A 419 -0.58 6.99 -18.83
CA ASP A 419 -0.79 7.66 -20.12
C ASP A 419 0.44 8.47 -20.55
N ARG A 420 0.71 8.52 -21.87
CA ARG A 420 1.81 9.30 -22.45
C ARG A 420 1.80 10.76 -21.99
N THR A 421 0.64 11.31 -21.66
CA THR A 421 0.51 12.70 -21.19
C THR A 421 1.17 12.90 -19.82
N LEU A 422 0.97 11.97 -18.88
CA LEU A 422 1.61 12.03 -17.56
C LEU A 422 3.08 11.63 -17.61
N ALA A 423 3.49 10.77 -18.55
CA ALA A 423 4.90 10.38 -18.73
C ALA A 423 5.83 11.58 -18.96
N ASN A 424 5.35 12.63 -19.65
CA ASN A 424 6.12 13.87 -19.82
C ASN A 424 6.29 14.64 -18.51
N PHE A 425 5.26 14.67 -17.65
CA PHE A 425 5.34 15.31 -16.34
C PHE A 425 6.29 14.54 -15.41
N ILE A 426 6.26 13.20 -15.47
CA ILE A 426 7.21 12.33 -14.76
C ILE A 426 8.64 12.63 -15.19
N SER A 427 8.88 12.73 -16.51
CA SER A 427 10.20 13.11 -17.04
C SER A 427 10.62 14.50 -16.55
N MET A 428 9.68 15.44 -16.44
CA MET A 428 9.93 16.78 -15.91
C MET A 428 10.32 16.72 -14.42
N ILE A 429 9.67 15.89 -13.59
CA ILE A 429 10.03 15.72 -12.18
C ILE A 429 11.49 15.28 -12.04
N ILE A 430 11.92 14.33 -12.87
CA ILE A 430 13.32 13.86 -12.89
C ILE A 430 14.28 15.02 -13.24
N ALA A 431 13.94 15.81 -14.27
CA ALA A 431 14.73 16.99 -14.65
C ALA A 431 14.73 18.07 -13.56
N LEU A 432 13.59 18.31 -12.91
CA LEU A 432 13.43 19.28 -11.82
C LEU A 432 14.31 18.89 -10.63
N ARG A 433 14.31 17.61 -10.24
CA ARG A 433 15.15 17.09 -9.15
C ARG A 433 16.63 17.37 -9.39
N ALA A 434 17.11 17.20 -10.62
CA ALA A 434 18.49 17.52 -10.98
C ALA A 434 18.77 19.04 -10.94
N LEU A 435 17.83 19.86 -11.42
CA LEU A 435 17.97 21.32 -11.47
C LEU A 435 18.01 21.96 -10.07
N VAL A 436 17.07 21.58 -9.19
CA VAL A 436 16.91 22.23 -7.88
C VAL A 436 17.87 21.72 -6.80
N LEU A 437 18.71 20.74 -7.15
CA LEU A 437 19.75 20.18 -6.28
C LEU A 437 20.73 21.29 -5.81
N ALA A 438 21.01 22.27 -6.67
CA ALA A 438 21.81 23.45 -6.33
C ALA A 438 21.18 24.32 -5.21
N ARG A 439 19.85 24.28 -5.06
CA ARG A 439 19.11 24.95 -3.97
C ARG A 439 18.94 24.09 -2.74
N LYS A 440 19.39 22.83 -2.78
CA LYS A 440 19.14 21.81 -1.74
C LYS A 440 17.65 21.55 -1.51
N TRP A 441 16.81 21.78 -2.53
CA TRP A 441 15.41 21.38 -2.45
C TRP A 441 15.30 19.88 -2.74
N GLU A 442 14.41 19.21 -2.03
CA GLU A 442 14.13 17.79 -2.23
C GLU A 442 12.80 17.64 -2.97
N VAL A 443 12.81 16.89 -4.07
CA VAL A 443 11.62 16.66 -4.91
C VAL A 443 11.23 15.19 -4.82
N THR A 444 10.08 14.92 -4.20
CA THR A 444 9.55 13.56 -4.02
C THR A 444 8.12 13.47 -4.53
N THR A 445 7.75 12.33 -5.12
CA THR A 445 6.34 12.03 -5.39
C THR A 445 5.69 11.39 -4.18
N ARG A 446 4.45 11.80 -3.91
CA ARG A 446 3.64 11.33 -2.80
C ARG A 446 2.43 10.55 -3.32
N SER A 447 1.80 9.79 -2.44
CA SER A 447 0.49 9.19 -2.71
C SER A 447 -0.48 9.45 -1.57
N CYS A 448 -1.76 9.60 -1.92
CA CYS A 448 -2.84 9.36 -0.98
C CYS A 448 -3.54 8.05 -1.35
N SER A 449 -4.42 7.55 -0.48
CA SER A 449 -4.99 6.23 -0.66
C SER A 449 -5.72 6.06 -2.01
N GLY A 450 -5.46 4.94 -2.67
CA GLY A 450 -5.86 4.70 -4.05
C GLY A 450 -4.99 3.63 -4.71
N ALA A 451 -5.19 3.44 -6.01
CA ALA A 451 -4.27 2.64 -6.81
C ALA A 451 -2.94 3.40 -6.96
N LEU A 452 -1.86 2.85 -6.40
CA LEU A 452 -0.49 3.34 -6.53
C LEU A 452 0.23 2.64 -7.69
N ILE A 453 0.66 3.41 -8.68
CA ILE A 453 1.49 2.94 -9.80
C ILE A 453 2.87 3.56 -9.62
N VAL A 454 3.91 2.75 -9.75
CA VAL A 454 5.30 3.24 -9.75
C VAL A 454 5.79 3.17 -11.18
N GLU A 455 6.13 4.30 -11.79
CA GLU A 455 6.67 4.39 -13.15
C GLU A 455 7.91 5.27 -13.16
N GLN A 456 9.02 4.78 -13.71
CA GLN A 456 10.33 5.44 -13.63
C GLN A 456 10.69 5.86 -12.19
N ASP A 457 10.36 5.01 -11.21
CA ASP A 457 10.54 5.26 -9.77
C ASP A 457 9.73 6.45 -9.20
N GLU A 458 8.73 6.94 -9.94
CA GLU A 458 7.80 7.98 -9.49
C GLU A 458 6.43 7.39 -9.12
N ILE A 459 5.81 7.93 -8.07
CA ILE A 459 4.52 7.50 -7.53
C ILE A 459 3.37 8.24 -8.19
N ILE A 460 2.39 7.48 -8.68
CA ILE A 460 1.19 7.98 -9.33
C ILE A 460 -0.03 7.46 -8.58
N THR A 461 -1.00 8.34 -8.34
CA THR A 461 -2.25 8.03 -7.64
C THR A 461 -3.41 8.05 -8.63
N ALA A 462 -4.37 7.13 -8.50
CA ALA A 462 -5.62 7.19 -9.25
C ALA A 462 -6.76 7.86 -8.47
N PHE A 463 -7.63 8.58 -9.18
CA PHE A 463 -8.88 9.10 -8.63
C PHE A 463 -9.82 7.97 -8.17
N SER A 464 -10.78 8.34 -7.34
CA SER A 464 -11.84 7.47 -6.85
C SER A 464 -13.06 7.39 -7.76
N LYS A 465 -13.72 6.22 -7.81
CA LYS A 465 -15.01 6.10 -8.48
C LYS A 465 -16.11 6.68 -7.60
N ASP A 466 -17.05 7.41 -8.20
CA ASP A 466 -18.22 7.94 -7.49
C ASP A 466 -19.28 6.87 -7.24
N LYS A 467 -19.95 6.95 -6.09
CA LYS A 467 -21.16 6.14 -5.79
C LYS A 467 -22.29 6.38 -6.78
N ASN A 468 -22.37 7.61 -7.32
CA ASN A 468 -23.40 8.01 -8.26
C ASN A 468 -22.92 7.82 -9.70
N ALA A 469 -23.37 6.74 -10.34
CA ALA A 469 -23.06 6.34 -11.72
C ALA A 469 -23.30 7.41 -12.81
N ARG A 470 -23.85 8.58 -12.47
CA ARG A 470 -24.10 9.70 -13.39
C ARG A 470 -22.86 10.54 -13.70
N ARG A 471 -21.78 10.46 -12.92
CA ARG A 471 -20.55 11.24 -13.16
C ARG A 471 -19.41 10.31 -13.55
N THR A 472 -18.89 10.43 -14.76
CA THR A 472 -17.83 9.57 -15.33
C THR A 472 -16.52 10.34 -15.58
N TRP A 473 -16.36 11.52 -14.96
CA TRP A 473 -15.18 12.36 -15.19
C TRP A 473 -13.89 11.71 -14.70
N HIS A 474 -13.97 10.99 -13.58
CA HIS A 474 -12.89 10.20 -13.00
C HIS A 474 -12.56 8.92 -13.80
N ILE A 475 -13.30 8.63 -14.88
CA ILE A 475 -13.08 7.48 -15.77
C ILE A 475 -12.50 8.00 -17.10
N ILE A 476 -11.36 7.47 -17.54
CA ILE A 476 -10.78 7.65 -18.87
C ILE A 476 -11.19 6.45 -19.72
N GLU A 477 -11.72 6.71 -20.92
CA GLU A 477 -12.06 5.67 -21.89
C GLU A 477 -11.15 5.82 -23.11
N ASN A 478 -10.29 4.84 -23.35
CA ASN A 478 -9.38 4.79 -24.49
C ASN A 478 -9.55 3.43 -25.20
N GLU A 479 -9.85 3.43 -26.49
CA GLU A 479 -9.93 2.22 -27.33
C GLU A 479 -10.84 1.11 -26.76
N GLY A 480 -11.97 1.49 -26.15
CA GLY A 480 -12.92 0.56 -25.53
C GLY A 480 -12.51 0.04 -24.15
N ARG A 481 -11.50 0.66 -23.52
CA ARG A 481 -11.04 0.35 -22.16
C ARG A 481 -11.30 1.52 -21.22
N GLU A 482 -11.95 1.26 -20.10
CA GLU A 482 -12.33 2.25 -19.09
C GLU A 482 -11.41 2.15 -17.87
N ARG A 483 -10.61 3.15 -17.55
CA ARG A 483 -9.82 3.22 -16.29
C ARG A 483 -10.03 4.45 -15.46
N MET A 484 -9.57 4.38 -14.23
CA MET A 484 -9.54 5.53 -13.34
C MET A 484 -8.50 6.53 -13.84
N ARG A 485 -8.92 7.80 -13.88
CA ARG A 485 -8.06 8.94 -14.15
C ARG A 485 -6.92 8.97 -13.14
N GLN A 486 -5.74 9.37 -13.58
CA GLN A 486 -4.54 9.44 -12.76
C GLN A 486 -4.15 10.88 -12.41
N ILE A 487 -3.38 11.03 -11.34
CA ILE A 487 -2.79 12.28 -10.89
C ILE A 487 -1.42 12.00 -10.26
N VAL A 488 -0.45 12.87 -10.55
CA VAL A 488 0.85 12.87 -9.91
C VAL A 488 0.87 14.00 -8.88
N TRP A 489 1.19 13.65 -7.64
CA TRP A 489 1.34 14.59 -6.53
C TRP A 489 2.81 14.67 -6.16
N VAL A 490 3.40 15.86 -6.28
CA VAL A 490 4.81 16.12 -6.01
C VAL A 490 4.92 17.02 -4.79
N GLU A 491 5.80 16.66 -3.87
CA GLU A 491 6.23 17.45 -2.73
C GLU A 491 7.62 17.99 -3.01
N ILE A 492 7.78 19.30 -2.80
CA ILE A 492 9.05 20.01 -2.88
C ILE A 492 9.34 20.53 -1.47
N ALA A 493 10.25 19.86 -0.77
CA ALA A 493 10.74 20.33 0.52
C ALA A 493 11.82 21.40 0.27
N LEU A 494 11.54 22.63 0.70
CA LEU A 494 12.48 23.75 0.62
C LEU A 494 13.51 23.67 1.75
N ASN A 495 13.09 23.13 2.89
CA ASN A 495 13.88 22.77 4.06
C ASN A 495 13.06 21.78 4.93
N GLU A 496 13.46 21.55 6.18
CA GLU A 496 12.81 20.60 7.10
C GLU A 496 11.35 20.96 7.47
N GLU A 497 10.96 22.23 7.33
CA GLU A 497 9.68 22.78 7.81
C GLU A 497 8.80 23.37 6.70
N GLN A 498 9.38 23.75 5.55
CA GLN A 498 8.70 24.47 4.49
C GLN A 498 8.54 23.63 3.22
N PHE A 499 7.31 23.55 2.72
CA PHE A 499 6.91 22.67 1.62
C PHE A 499 6.06 23.40 0.58
N ILE A 500 6.23 22.98 -0.67
CA ILE A 500 5.40 23.37 -1.81
C ILE A 500 4.96 22.10 -2.53
N TYR A 501 3.77 22.10 -3.10
CA TYR A 501 3.24 20.92 -3.80
C TYR A 501 2.88 21.23 -5.25
N LEU A 502 3.17 20.27 -6.14
CA LEU A 502 2.70 20.28 -7.52
C LEU A 502 1.69 19.16 -7.74
N ALA A 503 0.72 19.40 -8.61
CA ALA A 503 -0.17 18.38 -9.10
C ALA A 503 -0.40 18.50 -10.61
N GLU A 504 -0.21 17.39 -11.32
CA GLU A 504 -0.60 17.24 -12.72
C GLU A 504 -1.58 16.07 -12.82
N MET A 505 -2.78 16.37 -13.31
CA MET A 505 -3.79 15.34 -13.57
C MET A 505 -3.75 14.92 -15.03
N GLU A 506 -4.08 13.66 -15.25
CA GLU A 506 -4.37 13.16 -16.59
C GLU A 506 -5.63 13.83 -17.18
N LEU A 507 -5.62 14.06 -18.48
CA LEU A 507 -6.72 14.66 -19.24
C LEU A 507 -7.25 13.70 -20.30
N LYS A 508 -8.57 13.73 -20.53
CA LYS A 508 -9.19 13.09 -21.70
C LYS A 508 -8.78 13.84 -22.96
N GLY A 509 -8.72 13.15 -24.11
CA GLY A 509 -8.45 13.81 -25.40
C GLY A 509 -9.41 14.96 -25.76
N SER A 510 -10.62 14.95 -25.20
CA SER A 510 -11.61 16.02 -25.37
C SER A 510 -11.43 17.22 -24.42
N GLU A 511 -10.55 17.12 -23.42
CA GLU A 511 -10.35 18.17 -22.42
C GLU A 511 -9.25 19.15 -22.85
N LYS A 512 -9.46 20.44 -22.58
CA LYS A 512 -8.45 21.47 -22.84
C LYS A 512 -7.26 21.28 -21.90
N SER A 513 -6.06 21.60 -22.38
CA SER A 513 -4.83 21.60 -21.57
C SER A 513 -5.06 22.35 -20.26
N ARG A 514 -4.78 21.68 -19.15
CA ARG A 514 -4.74 22.30 -17.83
C ARG A 514 -3.29 22.67 -17.51
N SER A 515 -3.13 23.75 -16.76
CA SER A 515 -1.87 24.10 -16.12
C SER A 515 -1.54 23.06 -15.05
N THR A 516 -0.25 22.80 -14.86
CA THR A 516 0.23 22.23 -13.60
C THR A 516 -0.21 23.10 -12.44
N LEU A 517 -0.76 22.48 -11.40
CA LEU A 517 -1.23 23.18 -10.22
C LEU A 517 -0.11 23.25 -9.19
N LEU A 518 0.19 24.46 -8.73
CA LEU A 518 0.97 24.73 -7.53
C LEU A 518 0.02 24.89 -6.35
N MET A 519 0.26 24.17 -5.25
CA MET A 519 -0.50 24.25 -4.01
C MET A 519 0.44 24.63 -2.87
N ILE A 520 0.05 25.63 -2.09
CA ILE A 520 0.81 26.13 -0.95
C ILE A 520 -0.13 26.13 0.25
N LYS A 521 0.25 25.42 1.30
CA LYS A 521 -0.42 25.56 2.60
C LYS A 521 0.07 26.83 3.26
N GLN A 522 -0.77 27.48 4.06
CA GLN A 522 -0.36 28.65 4.85
C GLN A 522 0.98 28.41 5.55
N GLU A 523 1.83 29.44 5.52
CA GLU A 523 3.18 29.41 6.11
C GLU A 523 4.10 28.31 5.53
N PHE A 524 3.78 27.78 4.34
CA PHE A 524 4.49 26.65 3.72
C PHE A 524 4.43 25.36 4.56
N ALA A 525 3.42 25.22 5.41
CA ALA A 525 3.27 24.05 6.27
C ALA A 525 3.07 22.74 5.48
N TYR A 526 3.31 21.62 6.16
CA TYR A 526 3.15 20.28 5.59
C TYR A 526 1.67 19.97 5.22
N MET A 527 1.46 19.42 4.03
CA MET A 527 0.15 18.99 3.51
C MET A 527 -0.11 17.54 3.91
N GLU A 528 -1.12 17.32 4.76
CA GLU A 528 -1.48 15.98 5.17
C GLU A 528 -2.13 15.20 4.02
N GLU A 529 -1.99 13.86 4.02
CA GLU A 529 -2.69 13.03 3.04
C GLU A 529 -4.22 13.25 3.05
N GLY A 530 -4.80 13.58 4.21
CA GLY A 530 -6.22 13.94 4.35
C GLY A 530 -6.60 15.23 3.62
N ASP A 531 -5.73 16.23 3.63
CA ASP A 531 -5.92 17.49 2.90
C ASP A 531 -5.91 17.23 1.39
N PHE A 532 -4.95 16.42 0.92
CA PHE A 532 -4.86 16.06 -0.50
C PHE A 532 -6.04 15.18 -0.94
N SER A 533 -6.49 14.27 -0.09
CA SER A 533 -7.70 13.47 -0.33
C SER A 533 -8.95 14.35 -0.49
N THR A 534 -9.08 15.38 0.36
CA THR A 534 -10.16 16.37 0.25
C THR A 534 -10.07 17.13 -1.06
N PHE A 535 -8.86 17.56 -1.44
CA PHE A 535 -8.60 18.18 -2.75
C PHE A 535 -8.99 17.29 -3.93
N LEU A 536 -8.69 15.98 -3.90
CA LEU A 536 -9.08 15.05 -4.98
C LEU A 536 -10.61 14.92 -5.09
N GLU A 537 -11.31 14.86 -3.96
CA GLU A 537 -12.78 14.78 -3.94
C GLU A 537 -13.41 16.07 -4.50
N LEU A 538 -12.92 17.24 -4.08
CA LEU A 538 -13.35 18.54 -4.63
C LEU A 538 -13.07 18.64 -6.14
N THR A 539 -11.89 18.18 -6.56
CA THR A 539 -11.48 18.13 -7.97
C THR A 539 -12.42 17.28 -8.81
N LYS A 540 -12.76 16.10 -8.31
CA LYS A 540 -13.69 15.15 -8.93
C LYS A 540 -15.10 15.73 -9.02
N ILE A 541 -15.62 16.31 -7.95
CA ILE A 541 -16.95 16.96 -7.94
C ILE A 541 -17.01 18.11 -8.95
N ARG A 542 -15.93 18.88 -9.05
CA ARG A 542 -15.83 20.04 -9.95
C ARG A 542 -15.57 19.65 -11.41
N ASN A 543 -15.13 18.42 -11.68
CA ASN A 543 -14.55 18.01 -12.96
C ASN A 543 -13.40 18.94 -13.39
N GLY A 544 -12.54 19.35 -12.45
CA GLY A 544 -11.81 20.63 -12.55
C GLY A 544 -10.86 20.83 -11.39
N TRP A 545 -9.77 21.59 -11.55
CA TRP A 545 -9.09 22.14 -10.37
C TRP A 545 -10.11 22.96 -9.56
N PRO A 546 -10.28 22.67 -8.25
CA PRO A 546 -11.22 23.42 -7.41
C PRO A 546 -10.72 24.88 -7.28
N ARG A 547 -11.64 25.81 -7.02
CA ARG A 547 -11.32 27.24 -6.86
C ARG A 547 -12.09 27.82 -5.68
N VAL A 548 -11.51 28.82 -5.02
CA VAL A 548 -12.15 29.54 -3.90
C VAL A 548 -13.49 30.16 -4.34
N SER A 549 -13.54 30.76 -5.53
CA SER A 549 -14.73 31.43 -6.06
C SER A 549 -15.82 30.48 -6.58
N GLN A 550 -15.67 29.16 -6.37
CA GLN A 550 -16.57 28.16 -6.91
C GLN A 550 -17.87 28.10 -6.10
N ASP A 551 -19.00 28.06 -6.79
CA ASP A 551 -20.28 27.78 -6.15
C ASP A 551 -20.48 26.28 -5.95
N TRP A 552 -20.72 25.87 -4.70
CA TRP A 552 -20.83 24.47 -4.26
C TRP A 552 -22.27 24.17 -3.86
N LYS A 553 -22.89 23.21 -4.57
CA LYS A 553 -24.33 22.94 -4.45
C LYS A 553 -24.75 22.27 -3.13
N SER A 554 -23.87 21.46 -2.53
CA SER A 554 -24.15 20.79 -1.25
C SER A 554 -23.50 21.56 -0.11
N LYS A 555 -24.22 21.64 1.02
CA LYS A 555 -23.75 22.28 2.25
C LYS A 555 -22.44 21.66 2.75
N GLY A 556 -22.38 20.32 2.86
CA GLY A 556 -21.16 19.64 3.30
C GLY A 556 -19.99 19.87 2.34
N ILE A 557 -20.23 19.85 1.02
CA ILE A 557 -19.17 20.16 0.03
C ILE A 557 -18.68 21.60 0.17
N LYS A 558 -19.60 22.53 0.40
CA LYS A 558 -19.26 23.94 0.62
C LYS A 558 -18.41 24.13 1.88
N GLU A 559 -18.74 23.44 2.97
CA GLU A 559 -17.96 23.46 4.20
C GLU A 559 -16.58 22.86 4.00
N ALA A 560 -16.46 21.67 3.43
CA ALA A 560 -15.16 21.06 3.16
C ALA A 560 -14.30 21.88 2.19
N ALA A 561 -14.91 22.51 1.18
CA ALA A 561 -14.20 23.41 0.28
C ALA A 561 -13.71 24.67 1.00
N ARG A 562 -14.54 25.27 1.86
CA ARG A 562 -14.15 26.42 2.68
C ARG A 562 -12.99 26.04 3.60
N ASP A 563 -13.15 24.98 4.38
CA ASP A 563 -12.14 24.56 5.36
C ASP A 563 -10.79 24.21 4.66
N TYR A 564 -10.85 23.65 3.45
CA TYR A 564 -9.67 23.44 2.61
C TYR A 564 -9.05 24.76 2.14
N PHE A 565 -9.82 25.66 1.52
CA PHE A 565 -9.30 26.92 0.98
C PHE A 565 -8.93 27.95 2.05
N ASP A 566 -9.43 27.79 3.28
CA ASP A 566 -8.98 28.57 4.43
C ASP A 566 -7.51 28.25 4.80
N SER A 567 -6.98 27.10 4.35
CA SER A 567 -5.60 26.66 4.63
C SER A 567 -4.68 26.64 3.39
N PHE A 568 -5.24 26.66 2.18
CA PHE A 568 -4.48 26.43 0.95
C PHE A 568 -4.69 27.51 -0.12
N GLU A 569 -3.59 27.94 -0.72
CA GLU A 569 -3.54 28.79 -1.91
C GLU A 569 -3.12 27.99 -3.13
N HIS A 570 -3.76 28.29 -4.27
CA HIS A 570 -3.53 27.61 -5.54
C HIS A 570 -3.04 28.60 -6.61
N ALA A 571 -2.00 28.23 -7.34
CA ALA A 571 -1.55 28.95 -8.52
C ALA A 571 -1.42 27.99 -9.73
N GLY A 572 -1.85 28.43 -10.91
CA GLY A 572 -1.70 27.67 -12.14
C GLY A 572 -0.42 28.06 -12.88
N ILE A 573 0.44 27.09 -13.17
CA ILE A 573 1.63 27.28 -14.01
C ILE A 573 1.25 27.01 -15.47
N SER A 574 1.02 28.08 -16.24
CA SER A 574 0.64 27.98 -17.65
C SER A 574 1.85 27.70 -18.52
N HIS A 575 1.77 26.67 -19.36
CA HIS A 575 2.84 26.29 -20.30
C HIS A 575 2.77 27.19 -21.55
N THR A 576 3.24 28.42 -21.45
CA THR A 576 3.24 29.35 -22.58
C THR A 576 4.52 29.17 -23.40
N GLY A 577 4.45 28.34 -24.45
CA GLY A 577 5.48 28.29 -25.50
C GLY A 577 6.51 27.16 -25.39
N VAL A 578 6.65 26.50 -24.24
CA VAL A 578 7.47 25.29 -24.10
C VAL A 578 6.66 24.06 -24.50
N ASN A 579 7.20 23.29 -25.45
CA ASN A 579 6.62 22.02 -25.83
C ASN A 579 6.74 21.07 -24.63
N LYS A 580 5.62 20.56 -24.08
CA LYS A 580 5.62 19.56 -22.98
C LYS A 580 6.47 18.31 -23.27
N LYS A 581 6.95 18.15 -24.50
CA LYS A 581 7.95 17.16 -24.92
C LYS A 581 9.41 17.50 -24.56
N GLN A 582 9.68 18.64 -23.93
CA GLN A 582 11.00 19.06 -23.44
C GLN A 582 10.96 19.17 -21.91
N PRO A 583 11.22 18.07 -21.18
CA PRO A 583 11.15 18.02 -19.73
C PRO A 583 12.01 19.07 -19.00
N GLU A 584 13.19 19.37 -19.52
CA GLU A 584 14.16 20.29 -18.91
C GLU A 584 13.69 21.74 -18.96
N ALA A 585 13.14 22.17 -20.10
CA ALA A 585 12.58 23.50 -20.25
C ALA A 585 11.35 23.69 -19.35
N TRP A 586 10.52 22.65 -19.22
CA TRP A 586 9.38 22.67 -18.31
C TRP A 586 9.82 22.72 -16.83
N ALA A 587 10.82 21.93 -16.45
CA ALA A 587 11.40 21.99 -15.10
C ALA A 587 11.92 23.40 -14.77
N LYS A 588 12.56 24.07 -15.73
CA LYS A 588 13.04 25.44 -15.58
C LYS A 588 11.91 26.46 -15.40
N GLU A 589 10.80 26.35 -16.14
CA GLU A 589 9.63 27.21 -15.93
C GLU A 589 9.05 27.05 -14.52
N ILE A 590 8.98 25.81 -14.02
CA ILE A 590 8.52 25.53 -12.66
C ILE A 590 9.46 26.13 -11.63
N GLU A 591 10.78 25.94 -11.78
CA GLU A 591 11.79 26.51 -10.89
C GLU A 591 11.70 28.03 -10.84
N ILE A 592 11.58 28.70 -12.00
CA ILE A 592 11.42 30.16 -12.07
C ILE A 592 10.18 30.60 -11.29
N LYS A 593 9.04 29.93 -11.49
CA LYS A 593 7.78 30.29 -10.80
C LYS A 593 7.87 30.10 -9.29
N ILE A 594 8.52 29.03 -8.84
CA ILE A 594 8.74 28.81 -7.41
C ILE A 594 9.70 29.87 -6.85
N SER A 595 10.78 30.18 -7.57
CA SER A 595 11.74 31.22 -7.17
C SER A 595 11.10 32.61 -7.11
N GLU A 596 10.27 32.99 -8.08
CA GLU A 596 9.48 34.22 -8.04
C GLU A 596 8.60 34.30 -6.79
N LEU A 597 7.91 33.20 -6.46
CA LEU A 597 7.05 33.12 -5.27
C LEU A 597 7.85 33.26 -3.96
N LEU A 598 9.08 32.73 -3.93
CA LEU A 598 9.98 32.80 -2.78
C LEU A 598 10.82 34.08 -2.74
N GLY A 599 10.73 34.96 -3.75
CA GLY A 599 11.58 36.15 -3.87
C GLY A 599 13.06 35.84 -4.14
N LEU A 600 13.35 34.70 -4.75
CA LEU A 600 14.70 34.24 -5.09
C LEU A 600 15.04 34.53 -6.56
N PRO A 601 16.31 34.81 -6.90
CA PRO A 601 16.73 34.91 -8.31
C PRO A 601 16.64 33.52 -8.98
N PRO A 602 16.30 33.41 -10.27
CA PRO A 602 16.31 32.14 -11.01
C PRO A 602 17.67 31.45 -11.02
N LEU A 603 17.70 30.13 -11.18
CA LEU A 603 18.97 29.44 -11.45
C LEU A 603 19.45 29.76 -12.87
N GLU A 604 20.69 30.23 -13.00
CA GLU A 604 21.36 30.36 -14.30
C GLU A 604 21.73 28.96 -14.84
N GLU A 605 21.82 28.83 -16.16
CA GLU A 605 22.22 27.57 -16.79
C GLU A 605 23.63 27.19 -16.35
N VAL A 606 23.73 26.12 -15.55
CA VAL A 606 24.99 25.41 -15.37
C VAL A 606 25.20 24.60 -16.65
N ASN A 607 26.05 25.12 -17.55
CA ASN A 607 26.45 24.46 -18.80
C ASN A 607 27.06 23.08 -18.57
#